data_AF-A0A514CPR9-F1
#
_entry.id   AF-A0A514CPR9-F1
#
_cell.length_a   1.000
_cell.length_b   1.000
_cell.length_c   1.000
_cell.angle_alpha   90.00
_cell.angle_beta   90.00
_cell.angle_gamma   90.00
#
_symmetry.space_group_name_H-M   'P 1'
#
loop_
_entity.id
_entity.type
_entity.pdbx_description
1 polymer ?
#
loop_
_entity_poly.entity_id
_entity_poly.type
_entity_poly.pdbx_seq_one_letter_code
_entity_poly.pdbx_strand_id
1 'polypeptide(L)'
;MLSITSQVSELVGDTIQAFALISWILVKVYQLVVELRFLIQWFLNINPYFEPIQSLWVITNPLFNFGRALYPKVLGIDFTPMINYKLLLSLEPY
;
A
#
# COMPACT_ATOMS: atom_id res chain seq x y z
N MET A 1 -2.37 -44.52 5.04
CA MET A 1 -3.39 -43.55 4.63
C MET A 1 -3.32 -42.26 5.47
N LEU A 2 -3.32 -42.34 6.80
CA LEU A 2 -3.24 -41.16 7.71
C LEU A 2 -1.99 -40.27 7.52
N SER A 3 -0.83 -40.85 7.22
CA SER A 3 0.44 -40.12 7.02
C SER A 3 0.47 -39.25 5.75
N ILE A 4 -0.21 -39.67 4.68
CA ILE A 4 -0.27 -38.88 3.43
C ILE A 4 -1.23 -37.70 3.62
N THR A 5 -2.37 -37.93 4.29
CA THR A 5 -3.33 -36.86 4.58
C THR A 5 -2.74 -35.80 5.51
N SER A 6 -1.93 -36.17 6.51
CA SER A 6 -1.25 -35.20 7.38
C SER A 6 -0.19 -34.38 6.62
N GLN A 7 0.64 -35.03 5.80
CA GLN A 7 1.66 -34.34 4.99
C GLN A 7 1.04 -33.33 4.01
N VAL A 8 -0.10 -33.68 3.37
CA VAL A 8 -0.82 -32.76 2.48
C VAL A 8 -1.40 -31.58 3.25
N SER A 9 -1.96 -31.80 4.45
CA SER A 9 -2.46 -30.72 5.30
C SER A 9 -1.36 -29.75 5.74
N GLU A 10 -0.16 -30.27 6.06
CA GLU A 10 1.01 -29.46 6.42
C GLU A 10 1.46 -28.59 5.24
N LEU A 11 1.63 -29.19 4.06
CA LEU A 11 2.00 -28.46 2.84
C LEU A 11 1.00 -27.35 2.48
N VAL A 12 -0.30 -27.61 2.62
CA VAL A 12 -1.34 -26.61 2.38
C VAL A 12 -1.23 -25.47 3.40
N GLY A 13 -1.00 -25.79 4.67
CA GLY A 13 -0.77 -24.81 5.73
C GLY A 13 0.41 -23.90 5.43
N ASP A 14 1.56 -24.48 5.05
CA ASP A 14 2.77 -23.74 4.71
C ASP A 14 2.57 -22.83 3.49
N THR A 15 1.83 -23.32 2.49
CA THR A 15 1.51 -22.56 1.29
C THR A 15 0.66 -21.34 1.62
N ILE A 16 -0.38 -21.50 2.43
CA ILE A 16 -1.25 -20.39 2.87
C ILE A 16 -0.44 -19.35 3.66
N GLN A 17 0.44 -19.81 4.57
CA GLN A 17 1.30 -18.93 5.34
C GLN A 17 2.26 -18.15 4.44
N ALA A 18 2.87 -18.80 3.45
CA ALA A 18 3.75 -18.14 2.49
C ALA A 18 3.01 -17.04 1.72
N PHE A 19 1.79 -17.32 1.24
CA PHE A 19 0.96 -16.32 0.56
C PHE A 19 0.60 -15.15 1.49
N ALA A 20 0.24 -15.42 2.74
CA ALA A 20 -0.08 -14.39 3.72
C ALA A 20 1.14 -13.50 4.01
N LEU A 21 2.33 -14.08 4.17
CA LEU A 21 3.58 -13.36 4.39
C LEU A 21 3.93 -12.47 3.19
N ILE A 22 3.84 -12.99 1.98
CA ILE A 22 4.12 -12.22 0.75
C ILE A 22 3.13 -11.06 0.64
N SER A 23 1.84 -11.30 0.87
CA SER A 23 0.82 -10.25 0.84
C SER A 23 1.11 -9.16 1.88
N TRP A 24 1.48 -9.55 3.10
CA TRP A 24 1.84 -8.61 4.16
C TRP A 24 3.06 -7.76 3.79
N ILE A 25 4.13 -8.37 3.27
CA ILE A 25 5.32 -7.65 2.81
C ILE A 25 4.96 -6.65 1.71
N LEU A 26 4.13 -7.03 0.74
CA LEU A 26 3.71 -6.13 -0.34
C LEU A 26 2.95 -4.91 0.19
N VAL A 27 2.06 -5.08 1.17
CA VAL A 27 1.37 -3.97 1.82
C VAL A 27 2.36 -3.05 2.54
N LYS A 28 3.36 -3.61 3.25
CA LYS A 28 4.41 -2.83 3.93
C LYS A 28 5.27 -2.03 2.97
N VAL A 29 5.71 -2.64 1.88
CA VAL A 29 6.47 -1.96 0.83
C VAL A 29 5.62 -0.84 0.22
N TYR A 30 4.32 -1.08 -0.02
CA TYR A 30 3.44 -0.06 -0.56
C TYR A 30 3.23 1.13 0.40
N GLN A 31 3.07 0.87 1.70
CA GLN A 31 3.02 1.92 2.74
C GLN A 31 4.27 2.79 2.71
N LEU A 32 5.46 2.18 2.67
CA LEU A 32 6.74 2.90 2.58
C LEU A 32 6.84 3.79 1.33
N VAL A 33 6.39 3.27 0.17
CA VAL A 33 6.37 4.01 -1.09
C VAL A 33 5.41 5.22 -1.00
N VAL A 34 4.26 5.07 -0.35
CA VAL A 34 3.32 6.18 -0.11
C VAL A 34 3.92 7.24 0.82
N GLU A 35 4.57 6.83 1.90
CA GLU A 35 5.28 7.73 2.82
C GLU A 35 6.39 8.51 2.11
N LEU A 36 7.16 7.82 1.27
CA LEU A 36 8.19 8.45 0.45
C LEU A 36 7.59 9.51 -0.47
N ARG A 37 6.42 9.25 -1.09
CA ARG A 37 5.72 10.27 -1.89
C ARG A 37 5.30 11.48 -1.05
N PHE A 38 4.78 11.27 0.16
CA PHE A 38 4.46 12.39 1.05
C PHE A 38 5.69 13.24 1.35
N LEU A 39 6.81 12.60 1.69
CA LEU A 39 8.06 13.31 2.00
C LEU A 39 8.55 14.14 0.81
N ILE A 40 8.57 13.55 -0.38
CA ILE A 40 9.03 14.23 -1.59
C ILE A 40 8.10 15.40 -1.96
N GLN A 41 6.78 15.18 -1.93
CA GLN A 41 5.80 16.18 -2.33
C GLN A 41 5.72 17.35 -1.35
N TRP A 42 5.89 17.10 -0.04
CA TRP A 42 5.73 18.14 0.98
C TRP A 42 7.02 18.90 1.27
N PHE A 43 8.14 18.20 1.32
CA PHE A 43 9.40 18.78 1.78
C PHE A 43 10.39 19.01 0.63
N LEU A 44 10.63 17.99 -0.20
CA LEU A 44 11.72 18.06 -1.18
C LEU A 44 11.36 18.81 -2.47
N ASN A 45 10.07 18.96 -2.80
CA ASN A 45 9.58 19.68 -3.99
C ASN A 45 10.31 19.27 -5.31
N ILE A 46 10.68 17.99 -5.43
CA ILE A 46 11.36 17.46 -6.61
C ILE A 46 10.38 17.40 -7.79
N ASN A 47 10.88 17.69 -8.98
CA ASN A 47 10.08 17.59 -10.21
C ASN A 47 9.63 16.13 -10.45
N PRO A 48 8.31 15.84 -10.47
CA PRO A 48 7.79 14.48 -10.59
C PRO A 48 7.75 13.95 -12.03
N TYR A 49 8.16 14.74 -13.02
CA TYR A 49 8.14 14.34 -14.44
C TYR A 49 9.43 13.64 -14.90
N PHE A 50 10.37 13.41 -13.99
CA PHE A 50 11.60 12.69 -14.26
C PHE A 50 11.61 11.36 -13.50
N GLU A 51 12.09 10.32 -14.17
CA GLU A 51 12.37 9.05 -13.49
C GLU A 51 13.54 9.21 -12.52
N PRO A 52 13.53 8.52 -11.36
CA PRO A 52 12.57 7.48 -10.93
C PRO A 52 11.32 8.02 -10.19
N ILE A 53 11.20 9.35 -10.07
CA ILE A 53 10.14 9.99 -9.28
C ILE A 53 8.78 9.89 -10.00
N GLN A 54 8.78 9.91 -11.32
CA GLN A 54 7.56 9.69 -12.10
C GLN A 54 6.92 8.32 -11.79
N SER A 55 7.72 7.25 -11.78
CA SER A 55 7.26 5.91 -11.40
C SER A 55 6.61 5.89 -10.01
N LEU A 56 7.19 6.61 -9.04
CA LEU A 56 6.62 6.75 -7.71
C LEU A 56 5.20 7.35 -7.74
N TRP A 57 4.99 8.40 -8.55
CA TRP A 57 3.67 9.02 -8.73
C TRP A 57 2.67 8.05 -9.35
N VAL A 58 3.08 7.32 -10.38
CA VAL A 58 2.22 6.35 -11.07
C VAL A 58 1.74 5.26 -10.10
N ILE A 59 2.65 4.68 -9.30
CA ILE A 59 2.35 3.59 -8.37
C ILE A 59 1.40 4.03 -7.24
N THR A 60 1.56 5.25 -6.75
CA THR A 60 0.81 5.77 -5.60
C THR A 60 -0.46 6.53 -6.00
N ASN A 61 -0.60 6.92 -7.27
CA ASN A 61 -1.75 7.67 -7.78
C ASN A 61 -3.11 6.98 -7.55
N PRO A 62 -3.26 5.65 -7.72
CA PRO A 62 -4.51 4.97 -7.41
C PRO A 62 -4.95 5.25 -5.97
N LEU A 63 -4.06 5.12 -4.99
CA LEU A 63 -4.36 5.42 -3.59
C LEU A 63 -4.61 6.92 -3.37
N PHE A 64 -3.85 7.82 -4.01
CA PHE A 64 -4.01 9.27 -3.79
C PHE A 64 -5.27 9.86 -4.43
N ASN A 65 -5.82 9.19 -5.45
CA ASN A 65 -6.99 9.67 -6.19
C ASN A 65 -8.26 8.85 -5.93
N PHE A 66 -8.15 7.71 -5.23
CA PHE A 66 -9.30 6.88 -4.92
C PHE A 66 -10.36 7.69 -4.17
N GLY A 67 -11.58 7.75 -4.71
CA GLY A 67 -12.67 8.50 -4.08
C GLY A 67 -12.46 10.01 -4.00
N ARG A 68 -11.50 10.62 -4.71
CA ARG A 68 -11.20 12.08 -4.65
C ARG A 68 -12.42 12.97 -4.88
N ALA A 69 -13.40 12.51 -5.67
CA ALA A 69 -14.67 13.21 -5.89
C ALA A 69 -15.61 13.20 -4.67
N LEU A 70 -15.46 12.23 -3.76
CA LEU A 70 -16.26 12.09 -2.55
C LEU A 70 -15.71 12.93 -1.39
N TYR A 71 -14.41 13.24 -1.42
CA TYR A 71 -13.78 14.00 -0.36
C TYR A 71 -13.99 15.51 -0.53
N PRO A 72 -14.41 16.23 0.53
CA PRO A 72 -14.54 17.67 0.47
C PRO A 72 -13.15 18.32 0.37
N LYS A 73 -13.01 19.28 -0.55
CA LYS A 73 -11.82 20.14 -0.62
C LYS A 73 -11.91 21.18 0.49
N VAL A 74 -11.18 20.98 1.57
CA VAL A 74 -11.16 21.92 2.70
C VAL A 74 -10.03 22.92 2.51
N LEU A 75 -10.35 24.22 2.42
CA LEU A 75 -9.38 25.32 2.28
C LEU A 75 -8.40 25.17 1.10
N GLY A 76 -8.81 24.47 0.03
CA GLY A 76 -7.96 24.20 -1.14
C GLY A 76 -6.89 23.12 -0.91
N ILE A 77 -6.84 22.53 0.29
CA ILE A 77 -5.96 21.40 0.61
C ILE A 77 -6.66 20.10 0.23
N ASP A 78 -5.91 19.21 -0.43
CA ASP A 78 -6.39 17.87 -0.74
C ASP A 78 -6.07 16.89 0.39
N PHE A 79 -7.10 16.54 1.18
CA PHE A 79 -7.01 15.55 2.25
C PHE A 79 -7.22 14.11 1.77
N THR A 80 -7.59 13.90 0.50
CA THR A 80 -7.82 12.56 -0.09
C THR A 80 -6.66 11.60 0.20
N PRO A 81 -5.39 11.98 -0.05
CA PRO A 81 -4.27 11.07 0.19
C PRO A 81 -4.12 10.68 1.66
N MET A 82 -4.35 11.62 2.59
CA MET A 82 -4.23 11.35 4.03
C MET A 82 -5.29 10.36 4.51
N ILE A 83 -6.53 10.53 4.07
CA ILE A 83 -7.63 9.65 4.46
C ILE A 83 -7.41 8.26 3.89
N ASN A 84 -7.03 8.17 2.61
CA ASN A 84 -6.76 6.88 1.97
C ASN A 84 -5.53 6.18 2.56
N TYR A 85 -4.50 6.93 2.97
CA TYR A 85 -3.36 6.36 3.70
C TYR A 85 -3.77 5.87 5.10
N LYS A 86 -4.61 6.61 5.82
CA LYS A 86 -5.16 6.14 7.10
C LYS A 86 -5.98 4.86 6.94
N LEU A 87 -6.76 4.76 5.86
CA LEU A 87 -7.48 3.53 5.51
C LEU A 87 -6.51 2.37 5.23
N LEU A 88 -5.42 2.61 4.50
CA LEU A 88 -4.37 1.61 4.26
C LEU A 88 -3.73 1.14 5.59
N LEU A 89 -3.46 2.05 6.53
CA LEU A 89 -2.95 1.69 7.85
C LEU A 89 -3.95 0.86 8.67
N SER A 90 -5.25 1.11 8.53
CA SER A 90 -6.28 0.35 9.25
C SER A 90 -6.42 -1.12 8.82
N LEU A 91 -5.81 -1.50 7.69
CA LEU A 91 -5.76 -2.90 7.24
C LEU A 91 -4.74 -3.73 8.02
N GLU A 92 -3.88 -3.09 8.81
CA GLU A 92 -2.90 -3.78 9.62
C GLU A 92 -3.54 -4.26 10.93
N PRO A 93 -3.48 -5.57 11.26
CA PRO A 93 -3.88 -6.04 12.58
C PRO A 93 -2.89 -5.50 13.61
N TYR A 94 -3.41 -4.79 14.63
CA TYR A 94 -2.66 -4.24 15.76
C TYR A 94 -1.83 -5.29 16.50
#